data_AF-A0A9P1FJU8-F1
#
_entry.id   AF-A0A9P1FJU8-F1
#
_cell.length_a   1.000
_cell.length_b   1.000
_cell.length_c   1.000
_cell.angle_alpha   90.00
_cell.angle_beta   90.00
_cell.angle_gamma   90.00
#
_symmetry.space_group_name_H-M   'P 1'
#
loop_
_entity.id
_entity.type
_entity.pdbx_description
1 polymer ?
#
loop_
_entity_poly.entity_id
_entity_poly.type
_entity_poly.pdbx_seq_one_letter_code
_entity_poly.pdbx_strand_id
1 'polypeptide(L)'
;MACMKCAGINFVAFVLQLALAGQVEVCPGEGPRYGDHKCNHDGTHRVCAKLLDSSGKPMIWGQGDFWEITSQKRFQWDSTIRANGGDSWCICMWAFARMVEAVGCDNVHLRCNATDLDFVLASYQDRGVTGRVHDLRDAHSCMKKKCLEMPEEPDTTEMFAINGIVLLQGGCLCRQAASFNATVG
;
A
#
# COMPACT_ATOMS: atom_id res chain seq x y z
N MET A 1 21.09 63.88 13.38
CA MET A 1 19.72 63.68 12.85
C MET A 1 19.49 62.19 12.77
N ALA A 2 18.37 61.72 13.32
CA ALA A 2 17.99 60.31 13.42
C ALA A 2 17.05 59.87 12.28
N CYS A 3 16.73 58.56 12.30
CA CYS A 3 15.83 57.77 11.44
C CYS A 3 16.44 57.28 10.12
N MET A 4 16.31 56.01 9.72
CA MET A 4 15.33 54.96 10.09
C MET A 4 15.97 53.57 9.88
N LYS A 5 15.78 52.66 10.83
CA LYS A 5 16.06 51.21 10.68
C LYS A 5 14.93 50.59 9.84
N CYS A 6 15.26 49.87 8.77
CA CYS A 6 14.37 48.86 8.21
C CYS A 6 14.86 47.49 8.69
N ALA A 7 14.31 47.04 9.82
CA ALA A 7 14.37 45.64 10.22
C ALA A 7 13.37 44.86 9.34
N GLY A 8 13.87 44.33 8.22
CA GLY A 8 13.14 43.36 7.41
C GLY A 8 13.55 41.96 7.82
N ILE A 9 12.93 41.43 8.88
CA ILE A 9 13.04 40.02 9.23
C ILE A 9 12.30 39.25 8.14
N ASN A 10 13.01 38.72 7.15
CA ASN A 10 12.47 37.72 6.23
C ASN A 10 12.26 36.42 7.02
N PHE A 11 11.11 36.32 7.67
CA PHE A 11 10.55 35.06 8.16
C PHE A 11 10.19 34.22 6.92
N VAL A 12 11.18 33.52 6.36
CA VAL A 12 10.87 32.38 5.49
C VAL A 12 10.25 31.34 6.43
N ALA A 13 8.92 31.25 6.40
CA ALA A 13 8.16 30.27 7.13
C ALA A 13 8.66 28.88 6.73
N PHE A 14 9.45 28.27 7.61
CA PHE A 14 9.78 26.85 7.54
C PHE A 14 8.47 26.11 7.83
N VAL A 15 7.71 25.81 6.77
CA VAL A 15 6.54 24.94 6.87
C VAL A 15 7.08 23.55 7.21
N LEU A 16 7.05 23.22 8.49
CA LEU A 16 7.32 21.88 8.99
C LEU A 16 6.20 20.98 8.45
N GLN A 17 6.41 20.38 7.28
CA GLN A 17 5.61 19.25 6.82
C GLN A 17 5.90 18.08 7.76
N LEU A 18 5.15 18.03 8.86
CA LEU A 18 4.96 16.83 9.62
C LEU A 18 4.30 15.82 8.68
N ALA A 19 5.09 14.89 8.14
CA ALA A 19 4.54 13.65 7.61
C ALA A 19 3.78 13.00 8.77
N LEU A 20 2.45 13.04 8.75
CA LEU A 20 1.67 12.17 9.61
C LEU A 20 2.09 10.75 9.23
N ALA A 21 2.85 10.09 10.11
CA ALA A 21 2.93 8.64 10.10
C ALA A 21 1.47 8.14 10.14
N GLY A 22 1.04 7.61 9.00
CA GLY A 22 -0.37 7.55 8.60
C GLY A 22 -1.18 6.72 9.57
N GLN A 23 -2.26 7.31 10.09
CA GLN A 23 -3.23 6.52 10.84
C GLN A 23 -3.81 5.44 9.92
N VAL A 24 -3.88 4.20 10.42
CA VAL A 24 -4.58 3.10 9.74
C VAL A 24 -6.01 3.54 9.43
N GLU A 25 -6.41 3.40 8.17
CA GLU A 25 -7.76 3.72 7.69
C GLU A 25 -8.79 2.67 8.10
N VAL A 26 -10.07 3.02 7.95
CA VAL A 26 -11.19 2.08 8.14
C VAL A 26 -11.09 0.94 7.12
N CYS A 27 -11.20 -0.29 7.61
CA CYS A 27 -11.28 -1.48 6.76
C CYS A 27 -12.75 -1.71 6.35
N PRO A 28 -13.10 -1.57 5.05
CA PRO A 28 -14.50 -1.57 4.63
C PRO A 28 -15.12 -2.96 4.81
N GLY A 29 -15.97 -3.10 5.81
CA GLY A 29 -16.64 -4.35 6.16
C GLY A 29 -16.30 -4.87 7.56
N GLU A 30 -15.23 -4.36 8.19
CA GLU A 30 -14.84 -4.75 9.56
C GLU A 30 -15.99 -4.53 10.55
N GLY A 31 -16.18 -5.46 11.48
CA GLY A 31 -17.24 -5.41 12.47
C GLY A 31 -17.00 -4.38 13.58
N PRO A 32 -18.01 -4.14 14.43
CA PRO A 32 -17.91 -3.16 15.51
C PRO A 32 -17.06 -3.63 16.70
N ARG A 33 -16.29 -4.72 16.60
CA ARG A 33 -15.59 -5.34 17.74
C ARG A 33 -14.63 -4.38 18.47
N TYR A 34 -14.11 -3.38 17.77
CA TYR A 34 -13.26 -2.31 18.31
C TYR A 34 -13.87 -0.91 18.23
N GLY A 35 -15.07 -0.79 17.65
CA GLY A 35 -15.80 0.48 17.50
C GLY A 35 -15.32 1.41 16.39
N ASP A 36 -14.06 1.33 15.93
CA ASP A 36 -13.51 2.22 14.89
C ASP A 36 -13.32 1.56 13.51
N HIS A 37 -13.59 0.26 13.41
CA HIS A 37 -13.49 -0.53 12.17
C HIS A 37 -12.07 -0.58 11.57
N LYS A 38 -11.02 -0.45 12.39
CA LYS A 38 -9.61 -0.44 11.96
C LYS A 38 -8.87 -1.73 12.36
N CYS A 39 -7.80 -2.03 11.62
CA CYS A 39 -6.98 -3.23 11.85
C CYS A 39 -5.74 -2.96 12.71
N ASN A 40 -5.87 -2.22 13.82
CA ASN A 40 -4.73 -1.81 14.64
C ASN A 40 -4.92 -2.05 16.17
N HIS A 41 -5.76 -3.01 16.55
CA HIS A 41 -6.13 -3.21 17.97
C HIS A 41 -5.53 -4.44 18.66
N ASP A 42 -5.63 -5.64 18.07
CA ASP A 42 -5.18 -6.89 18.73
C ASP A 42 -3.85 -7.42 18.20
N GLY A 43 -3.23 -8.40 18.85
CA GLY A 43 -1.91 -8.88 18.44
C GLY A 43 -1.85 -9.66 17.13
N THR A 44 -2.97 -9.93 16.44
CA THR A 44 -3.01 -10.91 15.34
C THR A 44 -3.75 -10.42 14.08
N HIS A 45 -4.86 -9.69 14.21
CA HIS A 45 -5.73 -9.22 13.12
C HIS A 45 -5.35 -7.82 12.63
N ARG A 46 -4.22 -7.75 11.94
CA ARG A 46 -3.58 -6.49 11.54
C ARG A 46 -3.68 -6.17 10.04
N VAL A 47 -4.27 -7.07 9.26
CA VAL A 47 -4.25 -7.05 7.81
C VAL A 47 -5.65 -6.80 7.25
N CYS A 48 -5.89 -5.70 6.55
CA CYS A 48 -7.17 -5.45 5.88
C CYS A 48 -7.17 -6.07 4.47
N ALA A 49 -7.74 -7.26 4.34
CA ALA A 49 -7.79 -7.99 3.07
C ALA A 49 -9.18 -7.89 2.44
N LYS A 50 -9.24 -7.76 1.11
CA LYS A 50 -10.47 -7.87 0.35
C LYS A 50 -10.86 -9.34 0.21
N LEU A 51 -12.01 -9.72 0.75
CA LEU A 51 -12.47 -11.10 0.82
C LEU A 51 -13.69 -11.38 -0.07
N LEU A 52 -14.42 -10.33 -0.46
CA LEU A 52 -15.59 -10.45 -1.33
C LEU A 52 -15.32 -9.88 -2.72
N ASP A 53 -15.97 -10.46 -3.72
CA ASP A 53 -16.00 -9.93 -5.09
C ASP A 53 -16.97 -8.74 -5.22
N SER A 54 -17.08 -8.18 -6.43
CA SER A 54 -17.98 -7.05 -6.70
C SER A 54 -19.47 -7.40 -6.57
N SER A 55 -19.83 -8.68 -6.54
CA SER A 55 -21.19 -9.17 -6.30
C SER A 55 -21.45 -9.46 -4.81
N GLY A 56 -20.48 -9.21 -3.93
CA GLY A 56 -20.56 -9.49 -2.50
C GLY A 56 -20.42 -10.97 -2.13
N LYS A 57 -19.98 -11.82 -3.05
CA LYS A 57 -19.73 -13.24 -2.79
C LYS A 57 -18.29 -13.46 -2.35
N PRO A 58 -18.00 -14.53 -1.57
CA PRO A 58 -16.63 -14.97 -1.33
C PRO A 58 -15.83 -15.03 -2.65
N MET A 59 -14.72 -14.31 -2.70
CA MET A 59 -13.83 -14.35 -3.86
C MET A 59 -13.17 -15.74 -3.96
N ILE A 60 -12.89 -16.21 -5.17
CA ILE A 60 -12.26 -17.52 -5.41
C ILE A 60 -10.83 -17.32 -5.91
N TRP A 61 -9.85 -17.91 -5.22
CA TRP A 61 -8.42 -17.82 -5.56
C TRP A 61 -7.90 -19.13 -6.17
N GLY A 62 -8.61 -19.62 -7.19
CA GLY A 62 -8.30 -20.86 -7.90
C GLY A 62 -8.82 -22.10 -7.17
N GLN A 63 -8.18 -22.48 -6.07
CA GLN A 63 -8.45 -23.74 -5.34
C GLN A 63 -9.49 -23.61 -4.22
N GLY A 64 -10.00 -22.40 -3.97
CA GLY A 64 -11.08 -22.14 -3.02
C GLY A 64 -11.19 -20.66 -2.66
N ASP A 65 -12.13 -20.34 -1.77
CA ASP A 65 -12.16 -19.02 -1.12
C ASP A 65 -11.18 -18.91 0.05
N PHE A 66 -11.08 -17.71 0.63
CA PHE A 66 -10.18 -17.40 1.75
C PHE A 66 -10.40 -18.37 2.92
N TRP A 67 -11.66 -18.61 3.27
CA TRP A 67 -12.02 -19.44 4.41
C TRP A 67 -11.78 -20.94 4.15
N GLU A 68 -11.81 -21.38 2.89
CA GLU A 68 -11.37 -22.73 2.50
C GLU A 68 -9.86 -22.88 2.61
N ILE A 69 -9.11 -21.95 2.01
CA ILE A 69 -7.64 -22.01 1.94
C ILE A 69 -7.00 -21.93 3.33
N THR A 70 -7.57 -21.12 4.23
CA THR A 70 -7.07 -20.94 5.60
C THR A 70 -7.70 -21.90 6.61
N SER A 71 -8.63 -22.76 6.18
CA SER A 71 -9.42 -23.63 7.06
C SER A 71 -10.21 -22.87 8.14
N GLN A 72 -10.72 -21.68 7.81
CA GLN A 72 -11.46 -20.79 8.71
C GLN A 72 -12.96 -20.71 8.40
N LYS A 73 -13.57 -21.72 7.75
CA LYS A 73 -15.02 -21.74 7.43
C LYS A 73 -15.95 -21.46 8.61
N ARG A 74 -15.57 -21.86 9.82
CA ARG A 74 -16.31 -21.56 11.06
C ARG A 74 -16.39 -20.06 11.36
N PHE A 75 -15.47 -19.26 10.83
CA PHE A 75 -15.35 -17.81 11.00
C PHE A 75 -15.63 -17.06 9.68
N GLN A 76 -16.50 -17.62 8.84
CA GLN A 76 -16.91 -16.99 7.59
C GLN A 76 -17.82 -15.78 7.85
N TRP A 77 -17.20 -14.62 8.03
CA TRP A 77 -17.86 -13.34 8.32
C TRP A 77 -18.42 -12.62 7.09
N ASP A 78 -18.57 -13.31 5.97
CA ASP A 78 -19.02 -12.72 4.70
C ASP A 78 -20.40 -12.03 4.81
N SER A 79 -21.32 -12.60 5.59
CA SER A 79 -22.61 -11.98 5.90
C SER A 79 -22.46 -10.66 6.67
N THR A 80 -21.55 -10.60 7.64
CA THR A 80 -21.24 -9.39 8.41
C THR A 80 -20.57 -8.34 7.53
N ILE A 81 -19.60 -8.74 6.70
CA ILE A 81 -18.92 -7.83 5.76
C ILE A 81 -19.95 -7.14 4.86
N ARG A 82 -20.91 -7.91 4.31
CA ARG A 82 -22.02 -7.38 3.51
C ARG A 82 -22.95 -6.47 4.31
N ALA A 83 -23.31 -6.86 5.52
CA ALA A 83 -24.17 -6.05 6.39
C ALA A 83 -23.54 -4.69 6.76
N ASN A 84 -22.20 -4.65 6.82
CA ASN A 84 -21.42 -3.44 7.05
C ASN A 84 -21.11 -2.65 5.76
N GLY A 85 -21.67 -3.05 4.61
CA GLY A 85 -21.49 -2.34 3.34
C GLY A 85 -20.07 -2.40 2.77
N GLY A 86 -19.29 -3.43 3.13
CA GLY A 86 -17.89 -3.56 2.73
C GLY A 86 -17.59 -4.79 1.88
N ASP A 87 -16.30 -4.97 1.57
CA ASP A 87 -15.75 -6.13 0.86
C ASP A 87 -14.51 -6.73 1.53
N SER A 88 -14.11 -6.16 2.66
CA SER A 88 -12.84 -6.43 3.34
C SER A 88 -13.04 -6.72 4.83
N TRP A 89 -12.04 -7.33 5.46
CA TRP A 89 -12.04 -7.68 6.88
C TRP A 89 -10.62 -7.66 7.46
N CYS A 90 -10.49 -7.36 8.75
CA CYS A 90 -9.22 -7.47 9.45
C CYS A 90 -8.90 -8.96 9.72
N ILE A 91 -8.03 -9.55 8.88
CA ILE A 91 -7.61 -10.95 8.98
C ILE A 91 -6.34 -11.10 9.81
N CYS A 92 -6.11 -12.32 10.32
CA CYS A 92 -4.88 -12.65 11.04
C CYS A 92 -3.65 -12.54 10.14
N MET A 93 -2.50 -12.17 10.70
CA MET A 93 -1.21 -12.16 9.98
C MET A 93 -0.85 -13.55 9.45
N TRP A 94 -1.05 -14.61 10.24
CA TRP A 94 -0.81 -15.99 9.79
C TRP A 94 -1.71 -16.38 8.60
N ALA A 95 -2.95 -15.88 8.57
CA ALA A 95 -3.90 -16.18 7.50
C ALA A 95 -3.46 -15.49 6.20
N PHE A 96 -2.95 -14.26 6.29
CA PHE A 96 -2.34 -13.58 5.16
C PHE A 96 -1.09 -14.32 4.65
N ALA A 97 -0.19 -14.75 5.54
CA ALA A 97 0.98 -15.55 5.15
C ALA A 97 0.56 -16.85 4.44
N ARG A 98 -0.49 -17.53 4.95
CA ARG A 98 -1.04 -18.72 4.31
C ARG A 98 -1.62 -18.42 2.92
N MET A 99 -2.28 -17.29 2.73
CA MET A 99 -2.76 -16.87 1.41
C MET A 99 -1.59 -16.62 0.45
N VAL A 100 -0.56 -15.90 0.89
CA VAL A 100 0.65 -15.66 0.07
C VAL A 100 1.31 -16.97 -0.36
N GLU A 101 1.44 -17.93 0.56
CA GLU A 101 1.98 -19.27 0.27
C GLU A 101 1.08 -20.03 -0.73
N ALA A 102 -0.24 -19.98 -0.55
CA ALA A 102 -1.18 -20.80 -1.31
C ALA A 102 -1.48 -20.26 -2.72
N VAL A 103 -1.50 -18.94 -2.89
CA VAL A 103 -1.97 -18.30 -4.14
C VAL A 103 -0.94 -17.35 -4.76
N GLY A 104 0.17 -17.07 -4.06
CA GLY A 104 1.19 -16.15 -4.50
C GLY A 104 0.85 -14.68 -4.22
N CYS A 105 1.89 -13.85 -4.05
CA CYS A 105 1.73 -12.44 -3.67
C CYS A 105 0.91 -11.63 -4.68
N ASP A 106 1.05 -11.92 -5.98
CA ASP A 106 0.37 -11.12 -7.00
C ASP A 106 -1.16 -11.27 -6.92
N ASN A 107 -1.64 -12.43 -6.46
CA ASN A 107 -3.06 -12.78 -6.39
C ASN A 107 -3.75 -12.42 -5.06
N VAL A 108 -3.02 -11.99 -4.02
CA VAL A 108 -3.65 -11.55 -2.76
C VAL A 108 -4.13 -10.10 -2.87
N HIS A 109 -5.31 -9.76 -2.34
CA HIS A 109 -5.84 -8.40 -2.45
C HIS A 109 -5.83 -7.69 -1.08
N LEU A 110 -4.92 -6.73 -0.92
CA LEU A 110 -4.67 -6.01 0.33
C LEU A 110 -5.09 -4.54 0.19
N ARG A 111 -5.66 -3.97 1.25
CA ARG A 111 -5.89 -2.52 1.41
C ARG A 111 -4.73 -1.94 2.23
N CYS A 112 -3.69 -1.43 1.57
CA CYS A 112 -2.46 -1.00 2.23
C CYS A 112 -2.67 0.09 3.29
N ASN A 113 -3.52 1.08 2.99
CA ASN A 113 -3.85 2.19 3.91
C ASN A 113 -4.67 1.75 5.14
N ALA A 114 -5.44 0.67 5.04
CA ALA A 114 -6.23 0.10 6.13
C ALA A 114 -5.51 -1.08 6.85
N THR A 115 -4.24 -1.31 6.53
CA THR A 115 -3.41 -2.36 7.13
C THR A 115 -2.38 -1.73 8.05
N ASP A 116 -2.17 -2.30 9.24
CA ASP A 116 -1.13 -1.86 10.18
C ASP A 116 0.25 -2.41 9.75
N LEU A 117 0.79 -1.82 8.67
CA LEU A 117 2.00 -2.31 8.02
C LEU A 117 3.19 -2.36 8.97
N ASP A 118 3.37 -1.35 9.81
CA ASP A 118 4.50 -1.29 10.75
C ASP A 118 4.44 -2.44 11.76
N PHE A 119 3.25 -2.72 12.33
CA PHE A 119 3.09 -3.82 13.26
C PHE A 119 3.33 -5.17 12.59
N VAL A 120 2.77 -5.38 11.39
CA VAL A 120 2.94 -6.64 10.66
C VAL A 120 4.41 -6.86 10.33
N LEU A 121 5.09 -5.86 9.76
CA LEU A 121 6.49 -5.96 9.37
C LEU A 121 7.46 -6.13 10.55
N ALA A 122 7.06 -5.72 11.77
CA ALA A 122 7.80 -5.97 13.00
C ALA A 122 7.53 -7.35 13.62
N SER A 123 6.48 -8.06 13.18
CA SER A 123 6.05 -9.35 13.71
C SER A 123 6.56 -10.49 12.84
N TYR A 124 7.42 -11.37 13.35
CA TYR A 124 7.97 -12.46 12.52
C TYR A 124 7.18 -13.77 12.59
N GLN A 125 6.30 -13.88 13.57
CA GLN A 125 5.56 -15.10 13.87
C GLN A 125 4.14 -14.76 14.32
N ASP A 126 3.19 -15.58 13.91
CA ASP A 126 1.82 -15.53 14.40
C ASP A 126 1.26 -16.95 14.58
N ARG A 127 0.34 -17.12 15.52
CA ARG A 127 -0.20 -18.44 15.88
C ARG A 127 -1.55 -18.67 15.23
N GLY A 128 -1.63 -19.70 14.40
CA GLY A 128 -2.84 -20.10 13.70
C GLY A 128 -3.89 -20.77 14.60
N VAL A 129 -5.07 -21.01 14.04
CA VAL A 129 -6.19 -21.67 14.74
C VAL A 129 -5.88 -23.09 15.21
N THR A 130 -4.88 -23.75 14.64
CA THR A 130 -4.40 -25.08 15.03
C THR A 130 -3.33 -25.05 16.12
N GLY A 131 -2.95 -23.86 16.60
CA GLY A 131 -1.84 -23.66 17.54
C GLY A 131 -0.46 -23.69 16.89
N ARG A 132 -0.36 -23.98 15.58
CA ARG A 132 0.90 -23.90 14.82
C ARG A 132 1.39 -22.46 14.75
N VAL A 133 2.70 -22.26 14.88
CA VAL A 133 3.37 -20.98 14.64
C VAL A 133 3.69 -20.87 13.15
N HIS A 134 3.30 -19.77 12.53
CA HIS A 134 3.53 -19.46 11.13
C HIS A 134 4.62 -18.41 10.98
N ASP A 135 5.51 -18.60 10.02
CA ASP A 135 6.53 -17.62 9.63
C ASP A 135 5.90 -16.53 8.76
N LEU A 136 6.20 -15.27 9.06
CA LEU A 136 5.63 -14.12 8.36
C LEU A 136 6.59 -13.51 7.31
N ARG A 137 7.79 -14.06 7.11
CA ARG A 137 8.78 -13.48 6.18
C ARG A 137 8.30 -13.35 4.73
N ASP A 138 7.59 -14.36 4.23
CA ASP A 138 7.04 -14.29 2.86
C ASP A 138 5.89 -13.28 2.76
N ALA A 139 5.08 -13.17 3.82
CA ALA A 139 4.08 -12.11 3.94
C ALA A 139 4.74 -10.72 3.98
N HIS A 140 5.86 -10.54 4.68
CA HIS A 140 6.58 -9.26 4.72
C HIS A 140 7.08 -8.86 3.34
N SER A 141 7.71 -9.80 2.63
CA SER A 141 8.17 -9.56 1.25
C SER A 141 7.00 -9.17 0.36
N CYS A 142 5.85 -9.82 0.52
CA CYS A 142 4.66 -9.47 -0.25
C CYS A 142 4.10 -8.08 0.10
N MET A 143 4.01 -7.73 1.39
CA MET A 143 3.56 -6.40 1.82
C MET A 143 4.47 -5.29 1.32
N LYS A 144 5.80 -5.50 1.38
CA LYS A 144 6.77 -4.55 0.83
C LYS A 144 6.52 -4.33 -0.65
N LYS A 145 6.41 -5.42 -1.43
CA LYS A 145 6.09 -5.36 -2.87
C LYS A 145 4.78 -4.64 -3.16
N LYS A 146 3.72 -4.89 -2.40
CA LYS A 146 2.38 -4.34 -2.69
C LYS A 146 2.13 -2.95 -2.16
N CYS A 147 2.78 -2.56 -1.06
CA CYS A 147 2.43 -1.35 -0.32
C CYS A 147 3.56 -0.34 -0.20
N LEU A 148 4.82 -0.74 -0.37
CA LEU A 148 5.98 0.13 -0.16
C LEU A 148 6.79 0.34 -1.44
N GLU A 149 6.85 -0.67 -2.31
CA GLU A 149 7.37 -0.54 -3.65
C GLU A 149 6.29 0.15 -4.50
N MET A 150 6.33 1.48 -4.56
CA MET A 150 5.51 2.19 -5.53
C MET A 150 5.92 1.75 -6.94
N PRO A 151 4.99 1.48 -7.86
CA PRO A 151 5.33 1.62 -9.27
C PRO A 151 5.80 3.07 -9.46
N GLU A 152 7.02 3.27 -9.98
CA GLU A 152 7.35 4.56 -10.59
C GLU A 152 6.29 4.82 -11.66
N GLU A 153 5.32 5.67 -11.35
CA GLU A 153 4.54 6.35 -12.38
C GLU A 153 5.58 7.10 -13.22
N PRO A 154 5.71 6.82 -14.54
CA PRO A 154 6.54 7.65 -15.39
C PRO A 154 6.00 9.07 -15.28
N ASP A 155 6.81 9.98 -14.75
CA ASP A 155 6.55 11.40 -14.67
C ASP A 155 6.13 11.91 -16.05
N THR A 156 4.82 12.00 -16.26
CA THR A 156 4.22 12.63 -17.43
C THR A 156 4.27 14.14 -17.22
N THR A 157 5.48 14.66 -17.03
CA THR A 157 5.77 16.04 -17.39
C THR A 157 5.74 16.09 -18.91
N GLU A 158 4.51 16.19 -19.42
CA GLU A 158 4.20 16.29 -20.83
C GLU A 158 4.94 17.47 -21.47
N MET A 159 5.75 17.08 -22.44
CA MET A 159 5.96 17.70 -23.74
C MET A 159 4.83 18.65 -24.17
N PHE A 160 4.87 19.92 -23.74
CA PHE A 160 4.22 21.02 -24.47
C PHE A 160 5.04 21.34 -25.72
N ALA A 161 4.82 20.57 -26.78
CA ALA A 161 5.20 20.97 -28.12
C ALA A 161 4.24 22.06 -28.61
N ILE A 162 4.56 23.32 -28.33
CA ILE A 162 4.01 24.45 -29.08
C ILE A 162 5.13 25.10 -29.90
N ASN A 163 5.05 24.90 -31.21
CA ASN A 163 5.73 25.69 -32.25
C ASN A 163 7.27 25.72 -32.23
N GLY A 164 7.92 24.55 -32.16
CA GLY A 164 9.25 24.36 -32.77
C GLY A 164 10.41 25.22 -32.23
N ILE A 165 10.30 25.80 -31.03
CA ILE A 165 11.38 26.57 -30.41
C ILE A 165 11.87 25.81 -29.17
N VAL A 166 13.05 25.21 -29.28
CA VAL A 166 13.80 24.68 -28.14
C VAL A 166 14.59 25.83 -27.53
N LEU A 167 14.13 26.36 -26.39
CA LEU A 167 14.94 27.24 -25.55
C LEU A 167 15.72 26.40 -24.53
N LEU A 168 17.01 26.24 -24.79
CA LEU A 168 17.96 25.69 -23.82
C LEU A 168 18.22 26.76 -22.74
N GLN A 169 17.61 26.61 -21.57
CA GLN A 169 18.11 27.28 -20.38
C GLN A 169 19.12 26.37 -19.67
N GLY A 170 20.40 26.74 -19.81
CA GLY A 170 21.35 26.73 -18.71
C GLY A 170 21.86 25.37 -18.21
N GLY A 171 22.95 24.91 -18.83
CA GLY A 171 24.15 24.56 -18.06
C GLY A 171 24.33 23.11 -17.60
N CYS A 172 24.83 22.25 -18.49
CA CYS A 172 26.08 21.50 -18.26
C CYS A 172 26.49 20.80 -19.56
N LEU A 173 27.64 21.21 -20.11
CA LEU A 173 28.22 20.67 -21.34
C LEU A 173 28.84 19.29 -21.08
N CYS A 174 28.15 18.21 -21.46
CA CYS A 174 28.82 16.98 -21.86
C CYS A 174 28.85 16.93 -23.39
N ARG A 175 30.04 17.12 -23.99
CA ARG A 175 30.28 16.86 -25.40
C ARG A 175 30.12 15.35 -25.63
N GLN A 176 29.04 14.93 -26.27
CA GLN A 176 29.03 13.69 -27.05
C GLN A 176 29.12 14.07 -28.52
N ALA A 177 30.23 13.67 -29.14
CA ALA A 177 30.36 13.63 -30.58
C ALA A 177 29.54 12.43 -31.09
N ALA A 178 28.39 12.71 -31.70
CA ALA A 178 27.66 11.72 -32.48
C ALA A 178 27.96 11.97 -33.96
N SER A 179 28.93 11.23 -34.50
CA SER A 179 29.04 11.02 -35.95
C SER A 179 27.98 10.00 -36.37
N PHE A 180 26.89 10.50 -36.96
CA PHE A 180 26.00 9.71 -37.79
C PHE A 180 26.75 9.31 -39.07
N ASN A 181 26.72 8.03 -39.46
CA ASN A 181 26.76 7.70 -40.87
C ASN A 181 25.71 6.63 -41.16
N ALA A 182 24.68 7.06 -41.89
CA ALA A 182 23.60 6.22 -42.37
C ALA A 182 24.09 5.46 -43.61
N THR A 183 23.79 4.17 -43.64
CA THR A 183 23.94 3.26 -44.78
C THR A 183 22.94 3.68 -45.87
N VAL A 184 23.40 3.81 -47.10
CA VAL A 184 22.54 3.89 -48.29
C VAL A 184 23.04 2.84 -49.28
N GLY A 185 22.11 2.02 -49.77
CA GLY A 185 22.35 1.04 -50.84
C GLY A 185 22.35 1.65 -52.22
#